data_AF-A0A6A6B868-F1
#
_entry.id   AF-A0A6A6B868-F1
#
_cell.length_a   1.000
_cell.length_b   1.000
_cell.length_c   1.000
_cell.angle_alpha   90.00
_cell.angle_beta   90.00
_cell.angle_gamma   90.00
#
_symmetry.space_group_name_H-M   'P 1'
#
loop_
_entity.id
_entity.type
_entity.pdbx_description
1 polymer ?
#
loop_
_entity_poly.entity_id
_entity_poly.type
_entity_poly.pdbx_seq_one_letter_code
_entity_poly.pdbx_strand_id
1 'polypeptide(L)'
;MPLDPPANPILPGPHPDPSITRAGSSFFLATSSFALFPGIPIHHSTDLATWTLIGHALTRPSQLMLKTPEPGGGVWAPTLRYREEVQPDGETKGVWWLTACVWDRYSPQSGERVWPRGFVVKTEDIWDEKKWSEPVYFDQVGFDQDLFWDKHHQPHLSTTFRPALSPFPAAPPAKDFAVHTAPVDLGSGRALAKPRLLRASGTGMRVAEGAHLFARGRWTYLLTAEGGTEEGHCVVLHRSGNGVDGPWEAAPAAAGAGVPGVVFGAAGEGDAVTCVGHADVVEDAQGDWWAVCLGVRRKVFGRETFLVEVQWGEDGWPVFNRGRKIGVNEDTAPRARAWKDGFESAELGRGWYRKNTPLKPEHSLSACPHHLRLHGNPYTLASPASPTLFLRKQTTVNTTWRTRLSFRPALPAEEAGTTAYWDYFTHARVGLRLVDGIRTVRFWPPEGAGHAVDAPLSGDGDMGLAIECGEEAYRFGFWEEEEGGPGGMYSGDGEEDVRKEVRWLGAVPCAVLTRDPPVGLPFLGVMLGLYAFGEGMPCLADADFAYARVD
;
A
#
# COMPACT_ATOMS: atom_id res chain seq x y z
N MET A 1 -15.27 -26.52 -17.56
CA MET A 1 -13.79 -26.49 -17.51
C MET A 1 -13.42 -25.68 -16.28
N PRO A 2 -12.38 -26.04 -15.51
CA PRO A 2 -11.92 -25.14 -14.46
C PRO A 2 -11.54 -23.83 -15.13
N LEU A 3 -12.02 -22.70 -14.60
CA LEU A 3 -11.59 -21.39 -15.06
C LEU A 3 -10.08 -21.33 -14.86
N ASP A 4 -9.32 -20.94 -15.89
CA ASP A 4 -7.93 -20.57 -15.66
C ASP A 4 -7.91 -19.41 -14.66
N PRO A 5 -6.98 -19.41 -13.69
CA PRO A 5 -6.90 -18.32 -12.73
C PRO A 5 -6.75 -16.97 -13.46
N PRO A 6 -7.31 -15.88 -12.92
CA PRO A 6 -7.23 -14.58 -13.54
C PRO A 6 -5.78 -14.12 -13.75
N ALA A 7 -5.59 -13.20 -14.69
CA ALA A 7 -4.26 -12.65 -14.98
C ALA A 7 -3.69 -11.95 -13.74
N ASN A 8 -2.51 -12.38 -13.34
CA ASN A 8 -1.78 -11.82 -12.21
C ASN A 8 -0.86 -10.66 -12.65
N PRO A 9 -0.63 -9.65 -11.79
CA PRO A 9 -1.21 -9.47 -10.45
C PRO A 9 -2.66 -8.97 -10.50
N ILE A 10 -3.49 -9.37 -9.52
CA ILE A 10 -4.89 -8.92 -9.41
C ILE A 10 -5.00 -7.49 -8.86
N LEU A 11 -4.00 -7.02 -8.11
CA LEU A 11 -3.82 -5.60 -7.76
C LEU A 11 -2.36 -5.19 -8.07
N PRO A 12 -2.11 -4.58 -9.24
CA PRO A 12 -0.78 -4.11 -9.62
C PRO A 12 -0.34 -2.88 -8.82
N GLY A 13 0.97 -2.59 -8.82
CA GLY A 13 1.56 -1.52 -8.00
C GLY A 13 1.52 -1.83 -6.50
N PRO A 14 1.87 -0.88 -5.62
CA PRO A 14 2.05 -1.14 -4.20
C PRO A 14 0.72 -1.50 -3.48
N HIS A 15 0.43 -2.80 -3.46
CA HIS A 15 -0.66 -3.49 -2.77
C HIS A 15 -0.12 -4.67 -1.94
N PRO A 16 0.75 -4.40 -0.94
CA PRO A 16 1.30 -5.41 -0.05
C PRO A 16 0.32 -5.95 0.98
N ASP A 17 0.69 -7.09 1.56
CA ASP A 17 0.07 -7.70 2.73
C ASP A 17 -1.46 -7.86 2.56
N PRO A 18 -1.92 -8.59 1.52
CA PRO A 18 -3.34 -8.71 1.20
C PRO A 18 -4.07 -9.59 2.21
N SER A 19 -5.14 -9.07 2.81
CA SER A 19 -6.11 -9.85 3.56
C SER A 19 -7.45 -9.87 2.86
N ILE A 20 -8.04 -11.06 2.71
CA ILE A 20 -9.26 -11.28 1.95
C ILE A 20 -10.37 -11.86 2.82
N THR A 21 -11.61 -11.45 2.56
CA THR A 21 -12.79 -12.07 3.15
C THR A 21 -13.95 -12.09 2.16
N ARG A 22 -14.97 -12.91 2.43
CA ARG A 22 -16.17 -13.04 1.61
C ARG A 22 -17.42 -12.73 2.42
N ALA A 23 -18.33 -11.95 1.84
CA ALA A 23 -19.70 -11.78 2.33
C ALA A 23 -20.68 -12.10 1.19
N GLY A 24 -21.44 -13.19 1.33
CA GLY A 24 -22.27 -13.69 0.24
C GLY A 24 -21.44 -14.02 -1.00
N SER A 25 -21.80 -13.50 -2.17
CA SER A 25 -21.04 -13.68 -3.42
C SER A 25 -19.96 -12.61 -3.65
N SER A 26 -19.73 -11.72 -2.69
CA SER A 26 -18.76 -10.62 -2.81
C SER A 26 -17.50 -10.90 -2.02
N PHE A 27 -16.36 -10.54 -2.59
CA PHE A 27 -15.04 -10.58 -1.99
C PHE A 27 -14.55 -9.18 -1.67
N PHE A 28 -13.87 -9.05 -0.54
CA PHE A 28 -13.30 -7.80 -0.08
C PHE A 28 -11.84 -8.02 0.29
N LEU A 29 -10.98 -7.07 -0.08
CA LEU A 29 -9.53 -7.18 0.10
C LEU A 29 -8.96 -5.88 0.67
N ALA A 30 -8.19 -5.99 1.76
CA ALA A 30 -7.46 -4.91 2.39
C ALA A 30 -5.94 -5.09 2.20
N THR A 31 -5.21 -3.99 1.99
CA THR A 31 -3.73 -4.00 1.86
C THR A 31 -3.11 -2.95 2.76
N SER A 32 -1.86 -3.15 3.18
CA SER A 32 -1.15 -2.15 4.00
C SER A 32 -0.88 -0.86 3.20
N SER A 33 -0.74 0.26 3.92
CA SER A 33 -0.62 1.60 3.32
C SER A 33 0.57 2.40 3.83
N PHE A 34 1.30 1.92 4.84
CA PHE A 34 2.50 2.55 5.38
C PHE A 34 2.26 4.03 5.73
N ALA A 35 3.07 4.91 5.16
CA ALA A 35 3.00 6.36 5.37
C ALA A 35 1.91 7.06 4.54
N LEU A 36 1.01 6.33 3.87
CA LEU A 36 -0.06 6.92 3.05
C LEU A 36 -1.33 7.20 3.86
N PHE A 37 -1.98 8.32 3.55
CA PHE A 37 -3.28 8.73 4.09
C PHE A 37 -4.25 9.13 2.95
N PRO A 38 -5.51 8.64 2.92
CA PRO A 38 -6.14 7.72 3.87
C PRO A 38 -5.46 6.34 3.89
N GLY A 39 -5.65 5.63 5.00
CA GLY A 39 -4.98 4.36 5.28
C GLY A 39 -5.87 3.15 5.03
N ILE A 40 -5.25 2.05 4.63
CA ILE A 40 -5.85 0.73 4.37
C ILE A 40 -6.96 0.80 3.31
N PRO A 41 -6.59 0.78 2.01
CA PRO A 41 -7.57 0.72 0.94
C PRO A 41 -8.35 -0.59 0.95
N ILE A 42 -9.66 -0.50 0.68
CA ILE A 42 -10.58 -1.63 0.62
C ILE A 42 -11.02 -1.82 -0.84
N HIS A 43 -10.77 -3.00 -1.38
CA HIS A 43 -11.17 -3.38 -2.73
C HIS A 43 -12.33 -4.37 -2.68
N HIS A 44 -13.20 -4.30 -3.68
CA HIS A 44 -14.33 -5.23 -3.87
C HIS A 44 -14.21 -5.95 -5.21
N SER A 45 -14.61 -7.23 -5.22
CA SER A 45 -14.74 -8.06 -6.41
C SER A 45 -15.91 -9.03 -6.26
N THR A 46 -16.47 -9.49 -7.39
CA THR A 46 -17.44 -10.59 -7.44
C THR A 46 -16.89 -11.83 -8.15
N ASP A 47 -15.68 -11.74 -8.71
CA ASP A 47 -15.09 -12.77 -9.58
C ASP A 47 -13.62 -13.09 -9.22
N LEU A 48 -13.08 -12.47 -8.16
CA LEU A 48 -11.67 -12.52 -7.73
C LEU A 48 -10.65 -11.99 -8.76
N ALA A 49 -11.11 -11.59 -9.94
CA ALA A 49 -10.29 -11.18 -11.07
C ALA A 49 -10.26 -9.65 -11.20
N THR A 50 -11.44 -9.04 -11.18
CA THR A 50 -11.61 -7.60 -11.35
C THR A 50 -11.89 -6.97 -10.00
N TRP A 51 -11.05 -6.02 -9.60
CA TRP A 51 -11.12 -5.36 -8.31
C TRP A 51 -11.35 -3.86 -8.44
N THR A 52 -12.26 -3.33 -7.63
CA THR A 52 -12.57 -1.90 -7.57
C THR A 52 -12.25 -1.37 -6.18
N LEU A 53 -11.50 -0.26 -6.10
CA LEU A 53 -11.30 0.47 -4.85
C LEU A 53 -12.61 1.13 -4.40
N ILE A 54 -13.18 0.68 -3.29
CA ILE A 54 -14.47 1.17 -2.78
C ILE A 54 -14.34 2.20 -1.66
N GLY A 55 -13.19 2.28 -1.01
CA GLY A 55 -12.91 3.27 0.05
C GLY A 55 -11.68 2.89 0.86
N HIS A 56 -11.51 3.53 2.01
CA HIS A 56 -10.43 3.27 2.97
C HIS A 56 -10.98 3.06 4.38
N ALA A 57 -10.31 2.25 5.20
CA ALA A 57 -10.74 2.04 6.58
C ALA A 57 -10.37 3.21 7.51
N LEU A 58 -9.26 3.90 7.22
CA LEU A 58 -8.70 4.94 8.08
C LEU A 58 -8.68 6.29 7.35
N THR A 59 -9.77 7.05 7.46
CA THR A 59 -10.01 8.28 6.70
C THR A 59 -9.94 9.55 7.56
N ARG A 60 -9.83 9.41 8.88
CA ARG A 60 -9.85 10.54 9.83
C ARG A 60 -8.56 10.63 10.65
N PRO A 61 -8.10 11.85 10.99
CA PRO A 61 -6.98 12.04 11.90
C PRO A 61 -7.15 11.37 13.28
N SER A 62 -8.39 11.19 13.75
CA SER A 62 -8.68 10.48 15.00
C SER A 62 -8.41 8.97 14.92
N GLN A 63 -8.50 8.39 13.71
CA GLN A 63 -8.18 6.99 13.44
C GLN A 63 -6.70 6.79 13.13
N LEU A 64 -6.10 7.71 12.35
CA LEU A 64 -4.74 7.57 11.83
C LEU A 64 -4.00 8.91 11.80
N MET A 65 -3.01 9.05 12.68
CA MET A 65 -2.15 10.23 12.78
C MET A 65 -0.69 9.87 12.48
N LEU A 66 -0.32 9.95 11.21
CA LEU A 66 1.05 9.77 10.72
C LEU A 66 1.74 11.13 10.71
N LYS A 67 2.75 11.34 11.56
CA LYS A 67 3.48 12.62 11.61
C LYS A 67 4.79 12.58 10.85
N THR A 68 5.68 11.69 11.26
CA THR A 68 7.05 11.56 10.73
C THR A 68 7.51 10.10 10.69
N PRO A 69 6.71 9.14 10.17
CA PRO A 69 7.17 7.78 10.02
C PRO A 69 8.41 7.74 9.11
N GLU A 70 9.38 6.90 9.46
CA GLU A 70 10.48 6.56 8.54
C GLU A 70 9.92 5.81 7.31
N PRO A 71 10.66 5.72 6.19
CA PRO A 71 10.25 4.88 5.07
C PRO A 71 9.97 3.45 5.53
N GLY A 72 8.82 2.92 5.13
CA GLY A 72 8.33 1.60 5.58
C GLY A 72 7.71 1.60 6.98
N GLY A 73 7.66 2.72 7.69
CA GLY A 73 6.83 2.90 8.87
C GLY A 73 5.36 3.17 8.51
N GLY A 74 4.56 3.58 9.50
CA GLY A 74 3.14 3.82 9.35
C GLY A 74 2.30 2.54 9.43
N VAL A 75 1.22 2.44 8.67
CA VAL A 75 0.23 1.35 8.80
C VAL A 75 0.72 0.06 8.13
N TRP A 76 1.00 -0.97 8.94
CA TRP A 76 1.46 -2.28 8.48
C TRP A 76 0.28 -3.22 8.15
N ALA A 77 0.58 -4.51 7.91
CA ALA A 77 -0.35 -5.53 7.43
C ALA A 77 -1.71 -5.47 8.13
N PRO A 78 -2.80 -5.26 7.37
CA PRO A 78 -4.14 -5.34 7.90
C PRO A 78 -4.66 -6.78 7.86
N THR A 79 -5.62 -7.11 8.71
CA THR A 79 -6.47 -8.27 8.53
C THR A 79 -7.93 -7.84 8.49
N LEU A 80 -8.67 -8.26 7.45
CA LEU A 80 -10.09 -8.00 7.26
C LEU A 80 -10.89 -9.28 7.47
N ARG A 81 -11.89 -9.25 8.35
CA ARG A 81 -12.79 -10.37 8.63
C ARG A 81 -14.25 -9.92 8.58
N TYR A 82 -15.09 -10.69 7.91
CA TYR A 82 -16.54 -10.51 7.90
C TYR A 82 -17.20 -11.58 8.77
N ARG A 83 -18.24 -11.19 9.52
CA ARG A 83 -19.12 -12.13 10.19
C ARG A 83 -20.52 -11.55 10.39
N GLU A 84 -21.50 -12.43 10.43
CA GLU A 84 -22.84 -12.08 10.88
C GLU A 84 -22.91 -12.15 12.41
N GLU A 85 -23.44 -11.10 13.04
CA GLU A 85 -23.56 -10.96 14.48
C GLU A 85 -24.99 -10.59 14.86
N VAL A 86 -25.50 -11.24 15.91
CA VAL A 86 -26.79 -10.88 16.53
C VAL A 86 -26.58 -9.65 17.38
N GLN A 87 -27.24 -8.56 17.02
CA GLN A 87 -27.22 -7.29 17.72
C GLN A 87 -28.07 -7.34 19.00
N PRO A 88 -27.90 -6.39 19.94
CA PRO A 88 -28.66 -6.36 21.19
C PRO A 88 -30.19 -6.29 21.02
N ASP A 89 -30.67 -5.76 19.89
CA ASP A 89 -32.08 -5.68 19.52
C ASP A 89 -32.62 -6.99 18.88
N GLY A 90 -31.77 -7.99 18.69
CA GLY A 90 -32.10 -9.27 18.07
C GLY A 90 -31.93 -9.33 16.56
N GLU A 91 -31.56 -8.22 15.90
CA GLU A 91 -31.27 -8.21 14.46
C GLU A 91 -29.93 -8.88 14.16
N THR A 92 -29.85 -9.74 13.15
CA THR A 92 -28.56 -10.25 12.66
C THR A 92 -28.02 -9.31 11.60
N LYS A 93 -26.81 -8.76 11.82
CA LYS A 93 -26.14 -7.87 10.88
C LYS A 93 -24.75 -8.36 10.51
N GLY A 94 -24.34 -8.06 9.28
CA GLY A 94 -22.97 -8.22 8.84
C GLY A 94 -22.06 -7.17 9.47
N VAL A 95 -20.97 -7.61 10.08
CA VAL A 95 -19.95 -6.74 10.70
C VAL A 95 -18.60 -7.07 10.08
N TRP A 96 -17.92 -6.03 9.62
CA TRP A 96 -16.53 -6.11 9.17
C TRP A 96 -15.62 -5.65 10.28
N TRP A 97 -14.69 -6.51 10.64
CA TRP A 97 -13.63 -6.24 11.62
C TRP A 97 -12.32 -6.09 10.87
N LEU A 98 -11.59 -5.03 11.16
CA LEU A 98 -10.29 -4.77 10.57
C LEU A 98 -9.27 -4.52 11.68
N THR A 99 -8.22 -5.33 11.70
CA THR A 99 -7.07 -5.14 12.59
C THR A 99 -5.86 -4.64 11.82
N ALA A 100 -5.04 -3.81 12.45
CA ALA A 100 -3.74 -3.37 11.93
C ALA A 100 -2.89 -2.78 13.07
N CYS A 101 -1.70 -2.30 12.75
CA CYS A 101 -0.89 -1.51 13.67
C CYS A 101 -0.18 -0.37 12.97
N VAL A 102 0.26 0.64 13.72
CA VAL A 102 1.10 1.74 13.22
C VAL A 102 2.51 1.60 13.77
N TRP A 103 3.48 1.44 12.88
CA TRP A 103 4.90 1.42 13.19
C TRP A 103 5.50 2.83 13.15
N ASP A 104 5.76 3.38 14.33
CA ASP A 104 6.39 4.70 14.48
C ASP A 104 7.73 4.60 15.21
N ARG A 105 8.69 5.47 14.82
CA ARG A 105 9.98 5.59 15.51
C ARG A 105 10.05 6.93 16.24
N TYR A 106 10.11 6.88 17.56
CA TYR A 106 10.03 8.08 18.41
C TYR A 106 11.32 8.92 18.35
N SER A 107 12.50 8.27 18.36
CA SER A 107 13.79 8.96 18.28
C SER A 107 14.74 8.23 17.32
N PRO A 108 14.91 8.74 16.09
CA PRO A 108 15.93 8.25 15.16
C PRO A 108 17.36 8.35 15.74
N GLN A 109 17.62 9.35 16.59
CA GLN A 109 18.95 9.67 17.12
C GLN A 109 19.43 8.65 18.16
N SER A 110 18.55 8.14 19.00
CA SER A 110 18.86 7.08 19.98
C SER A 110 18.51 5.68 19.48
N GLY A 111 17.93 5.57 18.28
CA GLY A 111 17.50 4.29 17.69
C GLY A 111 16.39 3.59 18.47
N GLU A 112 15.73 4.30 19.38
CA GLU A 112 14.66 3.77 20.24
C GLU A 112 13.48 3.31 19.40
N ARG A 113 13.15 2.02 19.53
CA ARG A 113 12.01 1.38 18.88
C ARG A 113 10.91 1.25 19.91
N VAL A 114 9.75 1.84 19.62
CA VAL A 114 8.52 1.54 20.34
C VAL A 114 7.84 0.41 19.58
N TRP A 115 7.57 -0.70 20.25
CA TRP A 115 6.82 -1.76 19.62
C TRP A 115 5.39 -1.27 19.36
N PRO A 116 4.87 -1.46 18.13
CA PRO A 116 3.54 -1.00 17.80
C PRO A 116 2.50 -1.68 18.69
N ARG A 117 1.45 -0.94 19.04
CA ARG A 117 0.21 -1.52 19.57
C ARG A 117 -0.72 -1.75 18.40
N GLY A 118 -1.19 -2.98 18.25
CA GLY A 118 -2.28 -3.27 17.32
C GLY A 118 -3.57 -2.61 17.76
N PHE A 119 -4.49 -2.45 16.81
CA PHE A 119 -5.84 -1.97 17.06
C PHE A 119 -6.85 -2.69 16.18
N VAL A 120 -8.12 -2.55 16.52
CA VAL A 120 -9.26 -2.96 15.70
C VAL A 120 -10.19 -1.78 15.44
N VAL A 121 -10.69 -1.69 14.20
CA VAL A 121 -11.83 -0.85 13.80
C VAL A 121 -12.91 -1.73 13.20
N LYS A 122 -14.16 -1.28 13.22
CA LYS A 122 -15.28 -2.02 12.63
C LYS A 122 -16.24 -1.13 11.86
N THR A 123 -17.00 -1.74 10.95
CA THR A 123 -18.13 -1.10 10.27
C THR A 123 -19.25 -2.13 10.03
N GLU A 124 -20.49 -1.65 9.96
CA GLU A 124 -21.67 -2.41 9.48
C GLU A 124 -21.98 -2.09 7.99
N ASP A 125 -21.26 -1.13 7.42
CA ASP A 125 -21.38 -0.73 6.01
C ASP A 125 -19.98 -0.53 5.43
N ILE A 126 -19.51 -1.53 4.68
CA ILE A 126 -18.19 -1.50 4.04
C ILE A 126 -18.12 -0.53 2.84
N TRP A 127 -19.27 -0.06 2.34
CA TRP A 127 -19.37 0.82 1.18
C TRP A 127 -19.26 2.31 1.54
N ASP A 128 -19.41 2.65 2.83
CA ASP A 128 -19.26 3.99 3.36
C ASP A 128 -18.00 4.08 4.26
N GLU A 129 -16.91 4.60 3.70
CA GLU A 129 -15.64 4.80 4.41
C GLU A 129 -15.73 5.74 5.62
N LYS A 130 -16.84 6.48 5.77
CA LYS A 130 -17.09 7.38 6.91
C LYS A 130 -17.66 6.62 8.11
N LYS A 131 -18.09 5.34 7.95
CA LYS A 131 -18.72 4.52 9.01
C LYS A 131 -17.77 3.71 9.86
N TRP A 132 -16.50 3.58 9.47
CA TRP A 132 -15.50 2.90 10.28
C TRP A 132 -15.36 3.55 11.66
N SER A 133 -15.36 2.73 12.70
CA SER A 133 -15.28 3.16 14.09
C SER A 133 -13.95 3.84 14.43
N GLU A 134 -13.88 4.44 15.63
CA GLU A 134 -12.60 4.76 16.25
C GLU A 134 -11.84 3.47 16.62
N PRO A 135 -10.49 3.50 16.68
CA PRO A 135 -9.68 2.33 16.98
C PRO A 135 -9.78 1.92 18.45
N VAL A 136 -9.95 0.62 18.70
CA VAL A 136 -9.77 -0.01 20.01
C VAL A 136 -8.40 -0.68 20.02
N TYR A 137 -7.49 -0.20 20.87
CA TYR A 137 -6.12 -0.71 20.93
C TYR A 137 -5.98 -1.95 21.79
N PHE A 138 -5.16 -2.90 21.36
CA PHE A 138 -4.88 -4.12 22.11
C PHE A 138 -3.79 -3.91 23.17
N ASP A 139 -3.90 -4.64 24.28
CA ASP A 139 -2.84 -4.71 25.31
C ASP A 139 -1.55 -5.36 24.77
N GLN A 140 -1.69 -6.30 23.83
CA GLN A 140 -0.57 -7.03 23.26
C GLN A 140 0.12 -6.21 22.18
N VAL A 141 1.39 -5.90 22.41
CA VAL A 141 2.27 -5.25 21.43
C VAL A 141 2.74 -6.23 20.36
N GLY A 142 3.04 -5.70 19.17
CA GLY A 142 3.46 -6.45 18.00
C GLY A 142 2.72 -6.00 16.75
N PHE A 143 2.89 -6.76 15.68
CA PHE A 143 2.32 -6.48 14.36
C PHE A 143 1.64 -7.72 13.78
N ASP A 144 1.05 -7.59 12.59
CA ASP A 144 0.29 -8.63 11.88
C ASP A 144 -0.80 -9.27 12.74
N GLN A 145 -1.70 -8.42 13.24
CA GLN A 145 -2.84 -8.87 14.03
C GLN A 145 -3.86 -9.58 13.14
N ASP A 146 -4.35 -10.75 13.58
CA ASP A 146 -5.52 -11.44 13.03
C ASP A 146 -6.49 -11.84 14.15
N LEU A 147 -7.77 -11.92 13.80
CA LEU A 147 -8.86 -12.37 14.65
C LEU A 147 -9.40 -13.72 14.16
N PHE A 148 -9.44 -14.67 15.09
CA PHE A 148 -10.08 -15.97 14.90
C PHE A 148 -11.12 -16.21 15.99
N TRP A 149 -12.35 -16.53 15.58
CA TRP A 149 -13.41 -16.91 16.52
C TRP A 149 -13.42 -18.42 16.69
N ASP A 150 -13.30 -18.88 17.93
CA ASP A 150 -13.43 -20.29 18.23
C ASP A 150 -14.90 -20.76 18.18
N LYS A 151 -15.11 -22.07 18.40
CA LYS A 151 -16.44 -22.70 18.42
C LYS A 151 -17.40 -22.15 19.49
N HIS A 152 -16.89 -21.39 20.46
CA HIS A 152 -17.68 -20.72 21.49
C HIS A 152 -17.89 -19.23 21.18
N HIS A 153 -17.53 -18.78 19.97
CA HIS A 153 -17.57 -17.40 19.52
C HIS A 153 -16.66 -16.45 20.33
N GLN A 154 -15.66 -16.98 21.04
CA GLN A 154 -14.64 -16.16 21.67
C GLN A 154 -13.61 -15.73 20.62
N PRO A 155 -13.38 -14.43 20.38
CA PRO A 155 -12.29 -13.98 19.54
C PRO A 155 -10.94 -14.23 20.20
N HIS A 156 -10.01 -14.76 19.42
CA HIS A 156 -8.58 -14.90 19.72
C HIS A 156 -7.81 -13.96 18.80
N LEU A 157 -6.90 -13.19 19.38
CA LEU A 157 -5.97 -12.32 18.69
C LEU A 157 -4.66 -13.07 18.47
N SER A 158 -4.26 -13.22 17.21
CA SER A 158 -2.89 -13.59 16.86
C SER A 158 -2.04 -12.33 16.69
N THR A 159 -0.77 -12.37 17.08
CA THR A 159 0.15 -11.22 16.94
C THR A 159 1.59 -11.69 16.79
N THR A 160 2.30 -11.10 15.85
CA THR A 160 3.74 -11.27 15.65
C THR A 160 4.51 -10.41 16.65
N PHE A 161 5.39 -11.06 17.41
CA PHE A 161 6.26 -10.41 18.40
C PHE A 161 7.54 -11.22 18.61
N ARG A 162 8.35 -10.91 19.63
CA ARG A 162 9.52 -11.73 19.98
C ARG A 162 9.12 -13.01 20.74
N PRO A 163 9.82 -14.15 20.54
CA PRO A 163 9.50 -15.42 21.23
C PRO A 163 9.50 -15.33 22.77
N ALA A 164 10.40 -14.53 23.35
CA ALA A 164 10.53 -14.39 24.80
C ALA A 164 9.49 -13.45 25.44
N LEU A 165 8.55 -12.91 24.66
CA LEU A 165 7.62 -11.86 25.09
C LEU A 165 8.33 -10.67 25.78
N SER A 166 9.55 -10.35 25.34
CA SER A 166 10.32 -9.19 25.81
C SER A 166 10.64 -8.28 24.63
N PRO A 167 10.45 -6.95 24.73
CA PRO A 167 10.83 -6.03 23.67
C PRO A 167 12.36 -5.93 23.49
N PHE A 168 13.12 -6.26 24.55
CA PHE A 168 14.57 -6.22 24.59
C PHE A 168 15.15 -7.62 24.28
N PRO A 169 15.87 -7.80 23.16
CA PRO A 169 16.54 -9.07 22.88
C PRO A 169 17.71 -9.28 23.86
N ALA A 170 17.98 -10.54 24.21
CA ALA A 170 19.14 -10.89 25.04
C ALA A 170 20.49 -10.63 24.32
N ALA A 171 20.49 -10.59 22.98
CA ALA A 171 21.66 -10.24 22.17
C ALA A 171 21.24 -9.53 20.86
N PRO A 172 21.90 -8.43 20.47
CA PRO A 172 21.72 -7.79 19.17
C PRO A 172 22.62 -8.40 18.05
N PRO A 173 22.27 -8.27 16.76
CA PRO A 173 20.93 -8.21 16.18
C PRO A 173 20.56 -9.54 15.51
N ALA A 174 19.56 -10.25 16.04
CA ALA A 174 18.85 -11.29 15.29
C ALA A 174 17.41 -10.80 15.03
N LYS A 175 16.98 -10.83 13.74
CA LYS A 175 15.55 -10.95 13.41
C LYS A 175 15.10 -12.25 14.11
N ASP A 176 14.14 -12.13 15.01
CA ASP A 176 13.62 -13.25 15.80
C ASP A 176 12.18 -12.92 16.16
N PHE A 177 11.28 -13.27 15.24
CA PHE A 177 9.85 -13.00 15.33
C PHE A 177 9.08 -14.32 15.36
N ALA A 178 8.06 -14.34 16.20
CA ALA A 178 7.19 -15.47 16.44
C ALA A 178 5.76 -14.99 16.69
N VAL A 179 4.83 -15.86 16.33
CA VAL A 179 3.40 -15.63 16.46
C VAL A 179 2.94 -16.10 17.83
N HIS A 180 2.16 -15.27 18.50
CA HIS A 180 1.50 -15.58 19.76
C HIS A 180 0.00 -15.42 19.61
N THR A 181 -0.78 -16.13 20.44
CA THR A 181 -2.24 -16.00 20.47
C THR A 181 -2.78 -15.85 21.89
N ALA A 182 -3.85 -15.06 22.04
CA ALA A 182 -4.61 -14.92 23.28
C ALA A 182 -6.09 -14.60 23.00
N PRO A 183 -7.04 -15.08 23.83
CA PRO A 183 -8.41 -14.57 23.81
C PRO A 183 -8.43 -13.08 24.14
N VAL A 184 -9.30 -12.31 23.47
CA VAL A 184 -9.37 -10.85 23.58
C VAL A 184 -10.80 -10.36 23.78
N ASP A 185 -10.98 -9.25 24.50
CA ASP A 185 -12.22 -8.47 24.48
C ASP A 185 -12.12 -7.39 23.40
N LEU A 186 -12.96 -7.44 22.36
CA LEU A 186 -12.91 -6.48 21.24
C LEU A 186 -13.50 -5.11 21.59
N GLY A 187 -14.25 -4.98 22.68
CA GLY A 187 -14.81 -3.70 23.13
C GLY A 187 -13.78 -2.83 23.85
N SER A 188 -12.86 -3.46 24.59
CA SER A 188 -11.82 -2.78 25.36
C SER A 188 -10.39 -3.04 24.86
N GLY A 189 -10.20 -4.02 23.97
CA GLY A 189 -8.88 -4.48 23.52
C GLY A 189 -8.10 -5.31 24.56
N ARG A 190 -8.76 -5.72 25.64
CA ARG A 190 -8.09 -6.36 26.79
C ARG A 190 -7.73 -7.80 26.48
N ALA A 191 -6.48 -8.19 26.74
CA ALA A 191 -6.11 -9.60 26.72
C ALA A 191 -6.79 -10.35 27.88
N LEU A 192 -7.47 -11.47 27.59
CA LEU A 192 -8.21 -12.26 28.59
C LEU A 192 -7.38 -13.40 29.18
N ALA A 193 -6.21 -13.68 28.59
CA ALA A 193 -5.23 -14.61 29.12
C ALA A 193 -3.81 -14.19 28.72
N LYS A 194 -2.81 -14.87 29.31
CA LYS A 194 -1.41 -14.71 28.91
C LYS A 194 -1.21 -15.16 27.45
N PRO A 195 -0.56 -14.36 26.59
CA PRO A 195 -0.23 -14.78 25.23
C PRO A 195 0.60 -16.06 25.23
N ARG A 196 0.18 -17.03 24.42
CA ARG A 196 0.87 -18.31 24.24
C ARG A 196 1.58 -18.30 22.90
N LEU A 197 2.82 -18.79 22.89
CA LEU A 197 3.57 -19.01 21.65
C LEU A 197 2.81 -19.99 20.76
N LEU A 198 2.43 -19.53 19.57
CA LEU A 198 1.71 -20.29 18.57
C LEU A 198 2.69 -20.88 17.55
N ARG A 199 3.63 -20.05 17.06
CA ARG A 199 4.60 -20.46 16.04
C ARG A 199 5.90 -19.67 16.19
N ALA A 200 7.01 -20.37 16.36
CA ALA A 200 8.35 -19.84 16.08
C ALA A 200 8.80 -20.37 14.71
N SER A 201 9.46 -19.55 13.88
CA SER A 201 9.81 -19.94 12.51
C SER A 201 10.76 -21.15 12.44
N GLY A 202 10.54 -21.99 11.42
CA GLY A 202 11.43 -23.09 11.07
C GLY A 202 12.49 -22.71 10.03
N THR A 203 12.44 -21.50 9.50
CA THR A 203 13.38 -20.99 8.49
C THR A 203 14.66 -20.46 9.16
N GLY A 204 15.76 -20.39 8.40
CA GLY A 204 17.04 -19.85 8.89
C GLY A 204 16.96 -18.38 9.34
N MET A 205 16.01 -17.61 8.80
CA MET A 205 15.81 -16.19 9.13
C MET A 205 15.08 -15.97 10.46
N ARG A 206 14.48 -17.01 11.05
CA ARG A 206 13.76 -16.96 12.33
C ARG A 206 12.67 -15.87 12.38
N VAL A 207 11.99 -15.67 11.26
CA VAL A 207 10.84 -14.74 11.16
C VAL A 207 9.60 -15.57 10.87
N ALA A 208 8.68 -15.61 11.83
CA ALA A 208 7.31 -16.05 11.62
C ALA A 208 6.38 -14.87 11.89
N GLU A 209 5.61 -14.51 10.88
CA GLU A 209 4.73 -13.35 10.84
C GLU A 209 3.46 -13.64 10.03
N GLY A 210 2.60 -12.64 9.77
CA GLY A 210 1.42 -12.76 8.90
C GLY A 210 0.54 -13.96 9.21
N ALA A 211 0.15 -14.14 10.48
CA ALA A 211 -0.50 -15.36 10.93
C ALA A 211 -2.01 -15.34 10.69
N HIS A 212 -2.52 -16.35 9.97
CA HIS A 212 -3.94 -16.54 9.76
C HIS A 212 -4.43 -17.89 10.25
N LEU A 213 -5.52 -17.86 11.04
CA LEU A 213 -6.18 -19.05 11.55
C LEU A 213 -7.53 -19.21 10.85
N PHE A 214 -7.81 -20.42 10.35
CA PHE A 214 -9.10 -20.75 9.75
C PHE A 214 -9.51 -22.19 10.03
N ALA A 215 -10.81 -22.44 10.10
CA ALA A 215 -11.35 -23.79 10.32
C ALA A 215 -11.82 -24.41 9.01
N ARG A 216 -11.51 -25.69 8.78
CA ARG A 216 -12.05 -26.47 7.67
C ARG A 216 -12.22 -27.93 8.09
N GLY A 217 -13.45 -28.41 8.05
CA GLY A 217 -13.81 -29.73 8.55
C GLY A 217 -13.46 -29.89 10.02
N ARG A 218 -12.69 -30.93 10.35
CA ARG A 218 -12.23 -31.21 11.73
C ARG A 218 -10.98 -30.45 12.15
N TRP A 219 -10.37 -29.69 11.25
CA TRP A 219 -9.06 -29.09 11.45
C TRP A 219 -9.18 -27.57 11.61
N THR A 220 -8.34 -27.02 12.48
CA THR A 220 -7.96 -25.61 12.46
C THR A 220 -6.59 -25.52 11.80
N TYR A 221 -6.46 -24.66 10.80
CA TYR A 221 -5.22 -24.41 10.07
C TYR A 221 -4.58 -23.12 10.55
N LEU A 222 -3.25 -23.11 10.58
CA LEU A 222 -2.41 -21.95 10.87
C LEU A 222 -1.51 -21.71 9.65
N LEU A 223 -1.80 -20.61 8.95
CA LEU A 223 -0.99 -20.08 7.87
C LEU A 223 -0.07 -18.99 8.45
N THR A 224 1.20 -18.98 8.08
CA THR A 224 2.16 -17.94 8.48
C THR A 224 3.07 -17.57 7.33
N ALA A 225 3.44 -16.29 7.24
CA ALA A 225 4.57 -15.84 6.45
C ALA A 225 5.87 -16.15 7.19
N GLU A 226 6.86 -16.70 6.51
CA GLU A 226 8.19 -16.94 7.08
C GLU A 226 9.31 -16.54 6.14
N GLY A 227 10.52 -16.38 6.68
CA GLY A 227 11.71 -16.04 5.89
C GLY A 227 11.97 -14.54 5.71
N GLY A 228 11.12 -13.69 6.30
CA GLY A 228 11.11 -12.23 6.08
C GLY A 228 10.40 -11.87 4.77
N THR A 229 10.36 -10.59 4.42
CA THR A 229 9.66 -10.10 3.22
C THR A 229 10.57 -9.99 1.98
N GLU A 230 11.76 -10.59 2.04
CA GLU A 230 12.80 -10.53 0.99
C GLU A 230 12.83 -11.83 0.17
N GLU A 231 13.96 -12.20 -0.44
CA GLU A 231 14.06 -13.39 -1.32
C GLU A 231 13.69 -14.70 -0.63
N GLY A 232 13.91 -14.79 0.69
CA GLY A 232 13.59 -15.97 1.51
C GLY A 232 12.11 -16.11 1.88
N HIS A 233 11.25 -15.17 1.47
CA HIS A 233 9.84 -15.14 1.85
C HIS A 233 9.10 -16.39 1.36
N CYS A 234 8.30 -16.97 2.26
CA CYS A 234 7.48 -18.14 1.98
C CYS A 234 6.21 -18.19 2.84
N VAL A 235 5.31 -19.08 2.45
CA VAL A 235 4.06 -19.39 3.13
C VAL A 235 4.18 -20.76 3.78
N VAL A 236 3.96 -20.80 5.08
CA VAL A 236 4.04 -22.01 5.89
C VAL A 236 2.68 -22.36 6.45
N LEU A 237 2.31 -23.64 6.40
CA LEU A 237 1.01 -24.14 6.84
C LEU A 237 1.15 -25.25 7.87
N HIS A 238 0.34 -25.15 8.92
CA HIS A 238 0.14 -26.18 9.93
C HIS A 238 -1.34 -26.43 10.16
N ARG A 239 -1.69 -27.54 10.82
CA ARG A 239 -3.05 -27.80 11.30
C ARG A 239 -3.10 -28.41 12.70
N SER A 240 -4.23 -28.29 13.37
CA SER A 240 -4.51 -28.96 14.63
C SER A 240 -5.95 -29.45 14.70
N GLY A 241 -6.15 -30.62 15.31
CA GLY A 241 -7.47 -31.18 15.62
C GLY A 241 -8.07 -30.65 16.93
N ASN A 242 -7.31 -29.85 17.68
CA ASN A 242 -7.70 -29.33 18.99
C ASN A 242 -7.91 -27.80 18.97
N GLY A 243 -8.26 -27.25 17.80
CA GLY A 243 -8.44 -25.80 17.67
C GLY A 243 -7.13 -25.03 17.78
N VAL A 244 -7.19 -23.84 18.38
CA VAL A 244 -6.01 -22.98 18.58
C VAL A 244 -4.98 -23.57 19.54
N ASP A 245 -5.36 -24.55 20.37
CA ASP A 245 -4.51 -25.09 21.44
C ASP A 245 -3.34 -25.92 20.93
N GLY A 246 -3.45 -26.50 19.73
CA GLY A 246 -2.44 -27.42 19.23
C GLY A 246 -2.54 -28.82 19.89
N PRO A 247 -1.55 -29.70 19.69
CA PRO A 247 -0.31 -29.48 18.93
C PRO A 247 -0.56 -29.25 17.44
N TRP A 248 0.44 -28.67 16.77
CA TRP A 248 0.40 -28.31 15.35
C TRP A 248 1.19 -29.34 14.52
N GLU A 249 0.52 -29.95 13.56
CA GLU A 249 1.13 -30.80 12.52
C GLU A 249 1.51 -29.92 11.33
N ALA A 250 2.72 -30.08 10.79
CA ALA A 250 3.17 -29.33 9.62
C ALA A 250 2.67 -29.98 8.32
N ALA A 251 2.32 -29.15 7.33
CA ALA A 251 1.99 -29.64 5.99
C ALA A 251 3.22 -30.31 5.33
N PRO A 252 3.01 -31.25 4.39
CA PRO A 252 4.07 -31.70 3.50
C PRO A 252 4.72 -30.50 2.78
N ALA A 253 6.05 -30.44 2.77
CA ALA A 253 6.76 -29.34 2.14
C ALA A 253 6.58 -29.37 0.61
N ALA A 254 6.36 -28.21 0.01
CA ALA A 254 6.45 -28.01 -1.42
C ALA A 254 7.83 -28.44 -1.92
N ALA A 255 7.87 -28.96 -3.15
CA ALA A 255 9.09 -29.46 -3.76
C ALA A 255 10.19 -28.38 -3.76
N GLY A 256 11.36 -28.71 -3.21
CA GLY A 256 12.51 -27.81 -3.17
C GLY A 256 12.58 -26.82 -2.00
N ALA A 257 11.55 -26.74 -1.13
CA ALA A 257 11.52 -25.75 -0.05
C ALA A 257 12.51 -26.02 1.11
N GLY A 258 12.96 -27.27 1.29
CA GLY A 258 13.94 -27.66 2.32
C GLY A 258 13.47 -27.51 3.79
N VAL A 259 12.30 -26.90 4.04
CA VAL A 259 11.72 -26.67 5.38
C VAL A 259 10.31 -27.27 5.44
N PRO A 260 10.00 -28.13 6.44
CA PRO A 260 8.65 -28.68 6.63
C PRO A 260 7.58 -27.59 6.76
N GLY A 261 6.39 -27.83 6.21
CA GLY A 261 5.26 -26.90 6.27
C GLY A 261 5.27 -25.79 5.22
N VAL A 262 6.38 -25.53 4.51
CA VAL A 262 6.38 -24.54 3.42
C VAL A 262 5.50 -25.07 2.28
N VAL A 263 4.38 -24.41 2.01
CA VAL A 263 3.41 -24.82 0.97
C VAL A 263 3.51 -23.97 -0.29
N PHE A 264 4.09 -22.77 -0.19
CA PHE A 264 4.22 -21.83 -1.29
C PHE A 264 5.34 -20.83 -1.03
N GLY A 265 5.93 -20.26 -2.07
CA GLY A 265 7.07 -19.34 -1.96
C GLY A 265 8.45 -20.01 -1.75
N ALA A 266 9.46 -19.17 -1.53
CA ALA A 266 10.90 -19.33 -1.83
C ALA A 266 11.24 -19.23 -3.34
N ALA A 267 11.68 -18.03 -3.74
CA ALA A 267 12.05 -17.70 -5.12
C ALA A 267 13.30 -18.48 -5.58
N GLY A 268 13.31 -18.86 -6.85
CA GLY A 268 14.51 -19.27 -7.57
C GLY A 268 14.96 -18.18 -8.53
N GLU A 269 16.24 -18.17 -8.85
CA GLU A 269 16.79 -17.30 -9.89
C GLU A 269 16.00 -17.46 -11.20
N GLY A 270 15.53 -16.34 -11.78
CA GLY A 270 14.77 -16.32 -13.03
C GLY A 270 13.23 -16.40 -12.90
N ASP A 271 12.68 -16.36 -11.69
CA ASP A 271 11.22 -16.31 -11.50
C ASP A 271 10.61 -14.96 -11.90
N ALA A 272 9.45 -15.00 -12.55
CA ALA A 272 8.71 -13.79 -12.95
C ALA A 272 8.15 -12.99 -11.76
N VAL A 273 7.96 -13.65 -10.62
CA VAL A 273 7.52 -13.03 -9.36
C VAL A 273 8.40 -13.55 -8.24
N THR A 274 9.02 -12.63 -7.51
CA THR A 274 9.89 -12.95 -6.36
C THR A 274 9.26 -12.49 -5.05
N CYS A 275 9.91 -12.81 -3.92
CA CYS A 275 9.48 -12.43 -2.57
C CYS A 275 8.03 -12.85 -2.22
N VAL A 276 7.56 -13.97 -2.78
CA VAL A 276 6.18 -14.46 -2.63
C VAL A 276 5.93 -14.95 -1.20
N GLY A 277 4.93 -14.38 -0.54
CA GLY A 277 4.54 -14.78 0.82
C GLY A 277 3.36 -13.96 1.35
N HIS A 278 3.21 -13.91 2.67
CA HIS A 278 2.13 -13.17 3.36
C HIS A 278 0.75 -13.42 2.72
N ALA A 279 0.36 -14.69 2.71
CA ALA A 279 -0.86 -15.14 2.04
C ALA A 279 -2.06 -15.16 3.00
N ASP A 280 -3.26 -14.94 2.46
CA ASP A 280 -4.54 -15.16 3.14
C ASP A 280 -5.46 -15.99 2.22
N VAL A 281 -6.42 -16.72 2.77
CA VAL A 281 -7.23 -17.71 2.01
C VAL A 281 -8.72 -17.43 2.10
N VAL A 282 -9.44 -17.78 1.05
CA VAL A 282 -10.90 -17.65 0.99
C VAL A 282 -11.54 -18.82 0.24
N GLU A 283 -12.69 -19.25 0.74
CA GLU A 283 -13.60 -20.17 0.03
C GLU A 283 -14.67 -19.37 -0.68
N ASP A 284 -14.89 -19.64 -1.97
CA ASP A 284 -15.95 -18.99 -2.75
C ASP A 284 -17.34 -19.59 -2.49
N ALA A 285 -18.36 -19.11 -3.22
CA ALA A 285 -19.72 -19.59 -3.07
C ALA A 285 -19.96 -20.98 -3.69
N GLN A 286 -19.02 -21.48 -4.49
CA GLN A 286 -19.05 -22.80 -5.12
C GLN A 286 -18.29 -23.85 -4.30
N GLY A 287 -17.53 -23.42 -3.29
CA GLY A 287 -16.70 -24.28 -2.45
C GLY A 287 -15.28 -24.45 -2.97
N ASP A 288 -14.90 -23.72 -4.03
CA ASP A 288 -13.53 -23.67 -4.49
C ASP A 288 -12.72 -22.71 -3.60
N TRP A 289 -11.44 -23.03 -3.42
CA TRP A 289 -10.55 -22.29 -2.52
C TRP A 289 -9.49 -21.51 -3.28
N TRP A 290 -9.20 -20.32 -2.77
CA TRP A 290 -8.27 -19.37 -3.36
C TRP A 290 -7.35 -18.81 -2.29
N ALA A 291 -6.15 -18.38 -2.69
CA ALA A 291 -5.24 -17.63 -1.84
C ALA A 291 -4.83 -16.34 -2.52
N VAL A 292 -4.88 -15.25 -1.76
CA VAL A 292 -4.18 -14.01 -2.11
C VAL A 292 -2.81 -14.01 -1.45
N CYS A 293 -1.81 -13.43 -2.09
CA CYS A 293 -0.47 -13.30 -1.53
C CYS A 293 0.24 -12.08 -2.12
N LEU A 294 1.27 -11.59 -1.44
CA LEU A 294 2.13 -10.55 -2.00
C LEU A 294 3.27 -11.15 -2.83
N GLY A 295 3.83 -10.36 -3.73
CA GLY A 295 5.04 -10.68 -4.49
C GLY A 295 5.59 -9.45 -5.23
N VAL A 296 6.73 -9.60 -5.90
CA VAL A 296 7.40 -8.51 -6.63
C VAL A 296 7.68 -8.95 -8.06
N ARG A 297 7.11 -8.26 -9.06
CA ARG A 297 7.52 -8.41 -10.47
C ARG A 297 8.69 -7.51 -10.82
N ARG A 298 8.64 -6.25 -10.39
CA ARG A 298 9.66 -5.22 -10.62
C ARG A 298 9.76 -4.32 -9.39
N LYS A 299 10.98 -3.93 -9.00
CA LYS A 299 11.20 -3.10 -7.80
C LYS A 299 10.40 -1.78 -7.84
N VAL A 300 10.23 -1.18 -9.02
CA VAL A 300 9.46 0.07 -9.18
C VAL A 300 7.98 -0.04 -8.75
N PHE A 301 7.37 -1.23 -8.83
CA PHE A 301 5.98 -1.42 -8.38
C PHE A 301 5.87 -1.69 -6.88
N GLY A 302 6.98 -1.93 -6.20
CA GLY A 302 6.96 -2.47 -4.85
C GLY A 302 6.34 -3.87 -4.83
N ARG A 303 5.68 -4.20 -3.71
CA ARG A 303 4.97 -5.46 -3.52
C ARG A 303 3.53 -5.34 -4.03
N GLU A 304 3.13 -6.26 -4.88
CA GLU A 304 1.82 -6.33 -5.55
C GLU A 304 1.00 -7.50 -5.00
N THR A 305 -0.32 -7.54 -5.25
CA THR A 305 -1.18 -8.67 -4.82
C THR A 305 -1.44 -9.64 -5.97
N PHE A 306 -1.29 -10.94 -5.68
CA PHE A 306 -1.49 -12.06 -6.58
C PHE A 306 -2.58 -12.99 -6.07
N LEU A 307 -3.25 -13.70 -6.98
CA LEU A 307 -4.22 -14.75 -6.69
C LEU A 307 -3.73 -16.09 -7.20
N VAL A 308 -3.90 -17.14 -6.40
CA VAL A 308 -3.67 -18.52 -6.82
C VAL A 308 -4.81 -19.45 -6.39
N GLU A 309 -5.03 -20.49 -7.19
CA GLU A 309 -5.94 -21.59 -6.87
C GLU A 309 -5.39 -22.41 -5.69
N VAL A 310 -6.27 -22.88 -4.80
CA VAL A 310 -5.93 -23.77 -3.69
C VAL A 310 -6.76 -25.05 -3.80
N GLN A 311 -6.09 -26.18 -4.08
CA GLN A 311 -6.75 -27.47 -4.25
C GLN A 311 -6.54 -28.33 -3.01
N TRP A 312 -7.62 -28.89 -2.45
CA TRP A 312 -7.54 -29.71 -1.25
C TRP A 312 -7.44 -31.19 -1.57
N GLY A 313 -6.39 -31.85 -1.06
CA GLY A 313 -6.23 -33.30 -1.11
C GLY A 313 -7.16 -34.03 -0.14
N GLU A 314 -7.36 -35.33 -0.39
CA GLU A 314 -8.14 -36.23 0.47
C GLU A 314 -7.53 -36.37 1.88
N ASP A 315 -6.21 -36.18 2.00
CA ASP A 315 -5.46 -36.15 3.26
C ASP A 315 -5.71 -34.88 4.09
N GLY A 316 -6.47 -33.92 3.55
CA GLY A 316 -6.78 -32.65 4.18
C GLY A 316 -5.63 -31.64 4.09
N TRP A 317 -4.70 -31.78 3.15
CA TRP A 317 -3.67 -30.77 2.88
C TRP A 317 -3.94 -30.04 1.55
N PRO A 318 -3.76 -28.70 1.51
CA PRO A 318 -3.92 -27.95 0.29
C PRO A 318 -2.65 -27.95 -0.57
N VAL A 319 -2.83 -27.90 -1.88
CA VAL A 319 -1.80 -27.64 -2.88
C VAL A 319 -2.07 -26.27 -3.48
N PHE A 320 -1.15 -25.33 -3.26
CA PHE A 320 -1.23 -23.98 -3.81
C PHE A 320 -0.77 -23.99 -5.26
N ASN A 321 -1.53 -23.34 -6.13
CA ASN A 321 -1.25 -23.13 -7.55
C ASN A 321 -0.82 -24.40 -8.32
N ARG A 322 -1.39 -25.55 -7.96
CA ARG A 322 -1.04 -26.87 -8.54
C ARG A 322 0.46 -27.21 -8.40
N GLY A 323 1.11 -26.70 -7.35
CA GLY A 323 2.54 -26.86 -7.09
C GLY A 323 3.45 -26.06 -8.02
N ARG A 324 2.89 -25.13 -8.80
CA ARG A 324 3.63 -24.28 -9.74
C ARG A 324 3.91 -22.91 -9.15
N LYS A 325 4.96 -22.26 -9.62
CA LYS A 325 5.25 -20.86 -9.31
C LYS A 325 4.20 -19.93 -9.94
N ILE A 326 4.09 -18.70 -9.40
CA ILE A 326 3.20 -17.69 -9.97
C ILE A 326 3.71 -17.30 -11.35
N GLY A 327 2.87 -17.48 -12.36
CA GLY A 327 3.12 -16.94 -13.70
C GLY A 327 2.59 -15.51 -13.82
N VAL A 328 3.29 -14.70 -14.61
CA VAL A 328 2.79 -13.41 -15.10
C VAL A 328 2.51 -13.62 -16.59
N ASN A 329 1.27 -13.41 -17.02
CA ASN A 329 0.96 -13.47 -18.44
C ASN A 329 0.82 -12.02 -18.94
N GLU A 330 1.90 -11.46 -19.49
CA GLU A 330 1.89 -10.09 -20.00
C GLU A 330 0.94 -9.91 -21.21
N ASP A 331 0.67 -10.98 -21.95
CA ASP A 331 -0.24 -10.97 -23.11
C ASP A 331 -1.73 -10.97 -22.72
N THR A 332 -2.08 -11.48 -21.53
CA THR A 332 -3.45 -11.45 -20.99
C THR A 332 -3.63 -10.54 -19.78
N ALA A 333 -2.55 -9.95 -19.26
CA ALA A 333 -2.62 -8.86 -18.31
C ALA A 333 -3.50 -7.77 -18.94
N PRO A 334 -4.46 -7.20 -18.19
CA PRO A 334 -5.27 -6.12 -18.71
C PRO A 334 -4.32 -5.03 -19.21
N ARG A 335 -4.36 -4.73 -20.52
CA ARG A 335 -3.63 -3.57 -21.05
C ARG A 335 -3.94 -2.39 -20.16
N ALA A 336 -2.91 -1.67 -19.73
CA ALA A 336 -3.05 -0.46 -18.95
C ALA A 336 -4.15 0.39 -19.59
N ARG A 337 -5.31 0.49 -18.94
CA ARG A 337 -6.33 1.40 -19.42
C ARG A 337 -5.79 2.79 -19.13
N ALA A 338 -5.79 3.64 -20.15
CA ALA A 338 -5.55 5.05 -19.96
C ALA A 338 -6.40 5.53 -18.78
N TRP A 339 -5.78 6.22 -17.84
CA TRP A 339 -6.44 6.75 -16.66
C TRP A 339 -6.37 8.26 -16.71
N LYS A 340 -7.47 8.92 -16.35
CA LYS A 340 -7.53 10.37 -16.25
C LYS A 340 -8.42 10.75 -15.07
N ASP A 341 -7.99 11.77 -14.35
CA ASP A 341 -8.82 12.56 -13.45
C ASP A 341 -8.80 14.00 -13.93
N GLY A 342 -9.96 14.49 -14.38
CA GLY A 342 -10.18 15.88 -14.78
C GLY A 342 -10.71 16.77 -13.65
N PHE A 343 -10.76 16.24 -12.42
CA PHE A 343 -11.18 16.98 -11.22
C PHE A 343 -12.58 17.63 -11.35
N GLU A 344 -13.48 16.96 -12.07
CA GLU A 344 -14.86 17.41 -12.30
C GLU A 344 -15.81 17.05 -11.15
N SER A 345 -15.41 16.08 -10.32
CA SER A 345 -16.19 15.62 -9.17
C SER A 345 -16.07 16.57 -7.98
N ALA A 346 -17.09 16.61 -7.12
CA ALA A 346 -17.06 17.41 -5.89
C ALA A 346 -16.10 16.87 -4.81
N GLU A 347 -15.77 15.58 -4.88
CA GLU A 347 -14.82 14.91 -4.00
C GLU A 347 -13.65 14.36 -4.83
N LEU A 348 -12.45 14.35 -4.23
CA LEU A 348 -11.26 13.81 -4.86
C LEU A 348 -11.40 12.29 -5.02
N GLY A 349 -10.97 11.74 -6.16
CA GLY A 349 -11.05 10.30 -6.39
C GLY A 349 -10.34 9.47 -5.32
N ARG A 350 -10.93 8.34 -4.93
CA ARG A 350 -10.44 7.46 -3.84
C ARG A 350 -9.00 6.93 -4.05
N GLY A 351 -8.52 6.95 -5.29
CA GLY A 351 -7.17 6.51 -5.67
C GLY A 351 -6.06 7.53 -5.42
N TRP A 352 -6.39 8.70 -4.85
CA TRP A 352 -5.42 9.70 -4.43
C TRP A 352 -5.02 9.50 -2.97
N TYR A 353 -3.72 9.57 -2.72
CA TYR A 353 -3.11 9.41 -1.41
C TYR A 353 -2.29 10.66 -1.05
N ARG A 354 -2.16 10.93 0.23
CA ARG A 354 -1.22 11.92 0.77
C ARG A 354 -0.09 11.21 1.48
N LYS A 355 1.09 11.82 1.48
CA LYS A 355 2.15 11.41 2.41
C LYS A 355 1.81 11.95 3.78
N ASN A 356 1.70 11.05 4.76
CA ASN A 356 1.36 11.33 6.15
C ASN A 356 -0.04 11.94 6.33
N THR A 357 -0.45 12.15 7.59
CA THR A 357 -1.76 12.72 7.90
C THR A 357 -1.72 14.25 7.79
N PRO A 358 -2.50 14.86 6.89
CA PRO A 358 -2.56 16.32 6.78
C PRO A 358 -3.22 16.93 8.02
N LEU A 359 -2.69 18.07 8.46
CA LEU A 359 -3.18 18.75 9.68
C LEU A 359 -4.34 19.72 9.41
N LYS A 360 -4.54 20.11 8.15
CA LYS A 360 -5.59 21.02 7.71
C LYS A 360 -5.97 20.69 6.26
N PRO A 361 -7.05 21.26 5.71
CA PRO A 361 -7.31 21.22 4.27
C PRO A 361 -6.16 21.88 3.49
N GLU A 362 -5.67 21.19 2.45
CA GLU A 362 -4.55 21.62 1.61
C GLU A 362 -4.92 21.64 0.12
N HIS A 363 -6.19 21.38 -0.20
CA HIS A 363 -6.70 21.41 -1.56
C HIS A 363 -8.15 21.88 -1.62
N SER A 364 -8.59 22.28 -2.83
CA SER A 364 -9.98 22.58 -3.13
C SER A 364 -10.31 22.18 -4.57
N LEU A 365 -11.49 21.58 -4.76
CA LEU A 365 -12.08 21.29 -6.09
C LEU A 365 -13.15 22.33 -6.48
N SER A 366 -13.44 23.28 -5.60
CA SER A 366 -14.50 24.30 -5.80
C SER A 366 -13.94 25.72 -5.93
N ALA A 367 -12.73 25.97 -5.42
CA ALA A 367 -12.06 27.27 -5.55
C ALA A 367 -11.73 27.62 -7.02
N CYS A 368 -11.48 26.59 -7.83
CA CYS A 368 -11.29 26.67 -9.26
C CYS A 368 -12.02 25.46 -9.88
N PRO A 369 -13.27 25.61 -10.35
CA PRO A 369 -14.02 24.49 -10.91
C PRO A 369 -13.25 23.78 -12.03
N HIS A 370 -13.39 22.45 -12.09
CA HIS A 370 -12.66 21.58 -13.03
C HIS A 370 -11.13 21.59 -12.85
N HIS A 371 -10.64 21.97 -11.67
CA HIS A 371 -9.23 21.92 -11.32
C HIS A 371 -9.06 21.36 -9.90
N LEU A 372 -7.93 20.70 -9.67
CA LEU A 372 -7.40 20.49 -8.34
C LEU A 372 -6.53 21.69 -7.96
N ARG A 373 -7.05 22.57 -7.10
CA ARG A 373 -6.25 23.62 -6.48
C ARG A 373 -5.48 23.05 -5.29
N LEU A 374 -4.16 23.21 -5.28
CA LEU A 374 -3.31 22.91 -4.13
C LEU A 374 -2.85 24.19 -3.43
N HIS A 375 -2.99 24.20 -2.10
CA HIS A 375 -2.45 25.24 -1.23
C HIS A 375 -1.14 24.76 -0.63
N GLY A 376 -0.02 25.12 -1.27
CA GLY A 376 1.31 24.67 -0.86
C GLY A 376 1.62 24.99 0.61
N ASN A 377 2.15 24.01 1.34
CA ASN A 377 2.56 24.17 2.72
C ASN A 377 4.10 24.36 2.82
N PRO A 378 4.69 24.59 4.01
CA PRO A 378 6.11 24.94 4.10
C PRO A 378 7.07 23.76 3.89
N TYR A 379 6.55 22.54 3.69
CA TYR A 379 7.34 21.32 3.64
C TYR A 379 7.55 20.86 2.20
N THR A 380 8.82 20.63 1.86
CA THR A 380 9.22 20.03 0.58
C THR A 380 8.93 18.52 0.57
N LEU A 381 9.05 17.88 -0.61
CA LEU A 381 8.94 16.43 -0.76
C LEU A 381 10.00 15.65 0.04
N ALA A 382 11.13 16.30 0.37
CA ALA A 382 12.18 15.72 1.20
C ALA A 382 11.90 15.81 2.71
N SER A 383 10.84 16.51 3.10
CA SER A 383 10.51 16.68 4.52
C SER A 383 9.96 15.37 5.10
N PRO A 384 10.37 14.97 6.32
CA PRO A 384 9.80 13.79 6.98
C PRO A 384 8.33 13.99 7.37
N ALA A 385 7.86 15.25 7.46
CA ALA A 385 6.47 15.64 7.77
C ALA A 385 5.49 15.42 6.60
N SER A 386 4.28 15.98 6.68
CA SER A 386 3.24 15.93 5.63
C SER A 386 3.39 17.12 4.67
N PRO A 387 4.04 16.99 3.49
CA PRO A 387 3.99 18.02 2.44
C PRO A 387 2.62 18.01 1.75
N THR A 388 2.29 19.12 1.06
CA THR A 388 1.14 19.15 0.13
C THR A 388 1.50 18.35 -1.12
N LEU A 389 1.29 17.03 -1.03
CA LEU A 389 1.70 16.04 -2.01
C LEU A 389 0.58 15.02 -2.20
N PHE A 390 0.07 14.94 -3.42
CA PHE A 390 -1.01 14.03 -3.82
C PHE A 390 -0.45 12.98 -4.75
N LEU A 391 -0.49 11.72 -4.30
CA LEU A 391 0.17 10.58 -4.90
C LEU A 391 -0.85 9.60 -5.46
N ARG A 392 -0.47 8.93 -6.54
CA ARG A 392 -1.15 7.80 -7.15
C ARG A 392 -0.15 6.66 -7.35
N LYS A 393 -0.60 5.44 -7.10
CA LYS A 393 0.19 4.22 -7.30
C LYS A 393 0.56 4.07 -8.78
N GLN A 394 1.84 3.82 -9.08
CA GLN A 394 2.22 3.36 -10.41
C GLN A 394 1.95 1.86 -10.54
N THR A 395 1.18 1.48 -11.56
CA THR A 395 0.73 0.10 -11.76
C THR A 395 1.34 -0.55 -13.00
N THR A 396 1.91 0.25 -13.91
CA THR A 396 2.36 -0.16 -15.24
C THR A 396 3.67 0.56 -15.63
N VAL A 397 4.46 -0.07 -16.50
CA VAL A 397 5.61 0.53 -17.18
C VAL A 397 5.23 0.88 -18.62
N ASN A 398 6.10 1.59 -19.33
CA ASN A 398 5.90 2.06 -20.70
C ASN A 398 4.63 2.91 -20.83
N THR A 399 4.43 3.79 -19.86
CA THR A 399 3.32 4.75 -19.80
C THR A 399 3.85 6.15 -19.58
N THR A 400 3.04 7.17 -19.87
CA THR A 400 3.42 8.57 -19.60
C THR A 400 2.40 9.23 -18.69
N TRP A 401 2.88 9.74 -17.55
CA TRP A 401 2.11 10.64 -16.70
C TRP A 401 2.12 12.05 -17.27
N ARG A 402 0.95 12.68 -17.34
CA ARG A 402 0.79 14.07 -17.77
C ARG A 402 -0.13 14.85 -16.85
N THR A 403 0.16 16.13 -16.70
CA THR A 403 -0.68 17.10 -16.01
C THR A 403 -0.49 18.49 -16.62
N ARG A 404 -1.48 19.38 -16.47
CA ARG A 404 -1.39 20.80 -16.84
C ARG A 404 -1.52 21.66 -15.60
N LEU A 405 -0.60 22.59 -15.43
CA LEU A 405 -0.41 23.42 -14.24
C LEU A 405 -0.55 24.90 -14.59
N SER A 406 -1.46 25.59 -13.90
CA SER A 406 -1.45 27.03 -13.76
C SER A 406 -0.86 27.41 -12.41
N PHE A 407 0.30 28.06 -12.43
CA PHE A 407 1.01 28.49 -11.23
C PHE A 407 1.84 29.74 -11.49
N ARG A 408 1.75 30.72 -10.60
CA ARG A 408 2.49 31.99 -10.64
C ARG A 408 3.19 32.21 -9.30
N PRO A 409 4.38 31.61 -9.10
CA PRO A 409 5.09 31.72 -7.82
C PRO A 409 5.39 33.19 -7.51
N ALA A 410 5.03 33.63 -6.31
CA ALA A 410 5.29 34.97 -5.79
C ALA A 410 6.67 35.08 -5.12
N LEU A 411 7.20 33.94 -4.64
CA LEU A 411 8.48 33.86 -3.94
C LEU A 411 9.40 32.81 -4.58
N PRO A 412 10.73 33.00 -4.56
CA PRO A 412 11.69 31.98 -5.04
C PRO A 412 11.64 30.63 -4.33
N ALA A 413 11.08 30.60 -3.12
CA ALA A 413 10.90 29.39 -2.31
C ALA A 413 9.69 28.55 -2.76
N GLU A 414 8.79 29.11 -3.59
CA GLU A 414 7.57 28.44 -4.02
C GLU A 414 7.82 27.57 -5.26
N GLU A 415 7.35 26.33 -5.22
CA GLU A 415 7.44 25.38 -6.34
C GLU A 415 6.16 24.53 -6.39
N ALA A 416 5.65 24.30 -7.59
CA ALA A 416 4.57 23.35 -7.85
C ALA A 416 4.84 22.53 -9.10
N GLY A 417 4.43 21.27 -9.11
CA GLY A 417 4.69 20.40 -10.26
C GLY A 417 4.31 18.94 -10.06
N THR A 418 5.04 18.06 -10.74
CA THR A 418 4.82 16.61 -10.72
C THR A 418 6.07 15.83 -10.33
N THR A 419 5.89 14.67 -9.69
CA THR A 419 6.97 13.86 -9.12
C THR A 419 6.81 12.38 -9.41
N ALA A 420 7.95 11.67 -9.53
CA ALA A 420 8.04 10.24 -9.28
C ALA A 420 8.68 10.06 -7.89
N TYR A 421 7.89 9.55 -6.96
CA TYR A 421 8.18 9.54 -5.53
C TYR A 421 8.35 8.10 -5.04
N TRP A 422 9.53 7.77 -4.53
CA TRP A 422 9.81 6.48 -3.87
C TRP A 422 9.69 6.65 -2.35
N ASP A 423 10.42 7.62 -1.80
CA ASP A 423 10.31 8.08 -0.43
C ASP A 423 10.85 9.53 -0.30
N TYR A 424 10.91 10.06 0.92
CA TYR A 424 11.36 11.44 1.11
C TYR A 424 12.88 11.62 1.01
N PHE A 425 13.67 10.54 0.95
CA PHE A 425 15.09 10.59 0.60
C PHE A 425 15.33 10.40 -0.90
N THR A 426 14.43 9.69 -1.58
CA THR A 426 14.59 9.32 -2.99
C THR A 426 13.33 9.67 -3.78
N HIS A 427 13.40 10.74 -4.56
CA HIS A 427 12.36 11.14 -5.50
C HIS A 427 12.99 12.00 -6.60
N ALA A 428 12.33 12.03 -7.76
CA ALA A 428 12.70 12.89 -8.87
C ALA A 428 11.48 13.70 -9.30
N ARG A 429 11.65 14.98 -9.60
CA ARG A 429 10.51 15.86 -9.87
C ARG A 429 10.83 16.91 -10.93
N VAL A 430 9.79 17.38 -11.60
CA VAL A 430 9.83 18.55 -12.47
C VAL A 430 8.74 19.52 -12.02
N GLY A 431 9.08 20.79 -11.87
CA GLY A 431 8.15 21.80 -11.36
C GLY A 431 8.53 23.21 -11.76
N LEU A 432 7.59 24.12 -11.56
CA LEU A 432 7.71 25.54 -11.87
C LEU A 432 8.07 26.32 -10.60
N ARG A 433 9.08 27.19 -10.68
CA ARG A 433 9.49 28.12 -9.61
C ARG A 433 10.03 29.42 -10.19
N LEU A 434 10.36 30.39 -9.33
CA LEU A 434 11.18 31.54 -9.73
C LEU A 434 12.68 31.22 -9.59
N VAL A 435 13.45 31.54 -10.62
CA VAL A 435 14.92 31.56 -10.63
C VAL A 435 15.34 32.93 -11.15
N ASP A 436 16.04 33.72 -10.34
CA ASP A 436 16.43 35.11 -10.66
C ASP A 436 15.26 35.99 -11.15
N GLY A 437 14.06 35.77 -10.57
CA GLY A 437 12.84 36.48 -10.93
C GLY A 437 12.14 35.98 -12.20
N ILE A 438 12.68 34.95 -12.86
CA ILE A 438 12.13 34.37 -14.08
C ILE A 438 11.40 33.07 -13.75
N ARG A 439 10.17 32.92 -14.26
CA ARG A 439 9.42 31.66 -14.21
C ARG A 439 10.20 30.58 -14.95
N THR A 440 10.64 29.57 -14.23
CA THR A 440 11.58 28.56 -14.70
C THR A 440 11.09 27.18 -14.33
N VAL A 441 11.05 26.30 -15.32
CA VAL A 441 10.83 24.88 -15.10
C VAL A 441 12.14 24.27 -14.68
N ARG A 442 12.14 23.60 -13.54
CA ARG A 442 13.31 22.93 -13.00
C ARG A 442 13.05 21.44 -12.87
N PHE A 443 13.96 20.64 -13.43
CA PHE A 443 14.07 19.23 -13.13
C PHE A 443 15.04 19.01 -11.97
N TRP A 444 14.64 18.19 -11.00
CA TRP A 444 15.42 17.77 -9.86
C TRP A 444 15.64 16.25 -9.92
N PRO A 445 16.88 15.76 -10.12
CA PRO A 445 17.19 14.35 -9.92
C PRO A 445 17.17 14.00 -8.42
N PRO A 446 17.13 12.70 -8.06
CA PRO A 446 17.29 12.28 -6.66
C PRO A 446 18.59 12.81 -6.05
N GLU A 447 18.59 13.03 -4.74
CA GLU A 447 19.76 13.58 -4.05
C GLU A 447 21.02 12.71 -4.29
N GLY A 448 22.09 13.37 -4.75
CA GLY A 448 23.35 12.71 -5.12
C GLY A 448 23.37 12.06 -6.51
N ALA A 449 22.31 12.17 -7.31
CA ALA A 449 22.21 11.56 -8.65
C ALA A 449 22.45 12.54 -9.82
N GLY A 450 22.86 13.78 -9.55
CA GLY A 450 23.15 14.79 -10.57
C GLY A 450 22.87 16.21 -10.10
N HIS A 451 22.77 17.13 -11.05
CA HIS A 451 22.44 18.53 -10.80
C HIS A 451 21.04 18.86 -11.33
N ALA A 452 20.41 19.86 -10.72
CA ALA A 452 19.15 20.39 -11.24
C ALA A 452 19.35 21.00 -12.64
N VAL A 453 18.33 20.91 -13.49
CA VAL A 453 18.34 21.45 -14.86
C VAL A 453 17.23 22.46 -15.01
N ASP A 454 17.60 23.68 -15.40
CA ASP A 454 16.68 24.81 -15.57
C ASP A 454 16.31 25.02 -17.04
N ALA A 455 15.03 25.32 -17.26
CA ALA A 455 14.50 25.81 -18.52
C ALA A 455 13.59 27.03 -18.25
N PRO A 456 14.10 28.25 -18.49
CA PRO A 456 13.28 29.46 -18.42
C PRO A 456 12.10 29.38 -19.39
N LEU A 457 10.91 29.80 -18.93
CA LEU A 457 9.72 29.89 -19.78
C LEU A 457 9.77 31.13 -20.67
N SER A 458 9.16 31.02 -21.84
CA SER A 458 9.11 32.10 -22.83
C SER A 458 7.91 33.03 -22.67
N GLY A 459 6.82 32.52 -22.12
CA GLY A 459 5.56 33.24 -21.95
C GLY A 459 4.96 33.08 -20.57
N ASP A 460 3.86 33.80 -20.36
CA ASP A 460 3.17 33.80 -19.08
C ASP A 460 2.00 32.81 -19.02
N GLY A 461 1.90 31.86 -19.95
CA GLY A 461 0.85 30.85 -20.01
C GLY A 461 0.90 29.76 -18.93
N ASP A 462 -0.08 28.86 -19.03
CA ASP A 462 -0.06 27.58 -18.34
C ASP A 462 1.00 26.67 -18.95
N MET A 463 1.31 25.58 -18.26
CA MET A 463 2.31 24.64 -18.75
C MET A 463 1.91 23.21 -18.50
N GLY A 464 2.33 22.33 -19.39
CA GLY A 464 2.24 20.91 -19.16
C GLY A 464 3.50 20.32 -18.57
N LEU A 465 3.34 19.29 -17.76
CA LEU A 465 4.42 18.51 -17.18
C LEU A 465 4.23 17.04 -17.50
N ALA A 466 5.33 16.35 -17.81
CA ALA A 466 5.31 14.94 -18.15
C ALA A 466 6.38 14.13 -17.42
N ILE A 467 6.03 12.89 -17.08
CA ILE A 467 6.95 11.84 -16.64
C ILE A 467 6.74 10.62 -17.53
N GLU A 468 7.72 10.27 -18.35
CA GLU A 468 7.73 9.01 -19.09
C GLU A 468 8.29 7.91 -18.19
N CYS A 469 7.49 6.88 -17.91
CA CYS A 469 7.82 5.77 -17.05
C CYS A 469 8.27 4.57 -17.90
N GLY A 470 9.56 4.47 -18.20
CA GLY A 470 10.14 3.37 -18.97
C GLY A 470 10.56 2.16 -18.11
N GLU A 471 11.02 1.10 -18.77
CA GLU A 471 11.53 -0.09 -18.09
C GLU A 471 12.86 0.17 -17.35
N GLU A 472 13.75 0.94 -17.97
CA GLU A 472 15.11 1.18 -17.47
C GLU A 472 15.27 2.54 -16.78
N ALA A 473 14.44 3.52 -17.16
CA ALA A 473 14.55 4.89 -16.67
C ALA A 473 13.23 5.67 -16.76
N TYR A 474 13.15 6.72 -15.95
CA TYR A 474 12.11 7.74 -16.00
C TYR A 474 12.66 8.99 -16.68
N ARG A 475 11.90 9.62 -17.58
CA ARG A 475 12.25 10.92 -18.17
C ARG A 475 11.29 11.99 -17.70
N PHE A 476 11.80 13.20 -17.49
CA PHE A 476 11.06 14.33 -16.95
C PHE A 476 11.12 15.50 -17.92
N GLY A 477 9.97 16.10 -18.20
CA GLY A 477 9.88 17.15 -19.21
C GLY A 477 8.64 18.01 -19.06
N PHE A 478 8.52 18.97 -19.97
CA PHE A 478 7.42 19.92 -19.99
C PHE A 478 7.09 20.36 -21.42
N TRP A 479 5.96 21.05 -21.58
CA TRP A 479 5.62 21.82 -22.77
C TRP A 479 4.95 23.14 -22.35
N GLU A 480 5.07 24.17 -23.18
CA GLU A 480 4.43 25.47 -22.97
C GLU A 480 3.08 25.50 -23.68
N GLU A 481 2.05 26.03 -23.03
CA GLU A 481 0.81 26.39 -23.69
C GLU A 481 1.00 27.73 -24.42
N GLU A 482 0.48 27.85 -25.64
CA GLU A 482 0.39 29.16 -26.29
C GLU A 482 -0.52 30.07 -25.44
N GLU A 483 -0.19 31.37 -25.35
CA GLU A 483 -1.01 32.33 -24.61
C GLU A 483 -2.43 32.39 -25.20
N GLY A 484 -3.34 31.64 -24.60
CA GLY A 484 -4.76 31.97 -24.64
C GLY A 484 -4.92 33.35 -24.02
N GLY A 485 -5.56 34.29 -24.74
CA GLY A 485 -5.72 35.67 -24.30
C GLY A 485 -6.25 35.83 -22.85
N PRO A 486 -6.14 37.04 -22.28
CA PRO A 486 -6.29 37.27 -20.85
C PRO A 486 -7.61 36.72 -20.30
N GLY A 487 -7.52 35.73 -19.41
CA GLY A 487 -8.67 35.10 -18.75
C GLY A 487 -9.14 33.76 -19.33
N GLY A 488 -8.47 33.22 -20.36
CA GLY A 488 -8.79 31.91 -20.91
C GLY A 488 -8.33 30.76 -20.01
N MET A 489 -9.13 30.35 -19.02
CA MET A 489 -9.04 28.99 -18.50
C MET A 489 -9.28 28.05 -19.68
N TYR A 490 -8.25 27.34 -20.14
CA TYR A 490 -8.45 26.27 -21.12
C TYR A 490 -9.31 25.19 -20.46
N SER A 491 -10.58 25.14 -20.84
CA SER A 491 -11.55 24.10 -20.45
C SER A 491 -11.38 22.81 -21.27
N GLY A 492 -10.21 22.61 -21.87
CA GLY A 492 -9.90 21.43 -22.66
C GLY A 492 -9.68 20.22 -21.78
N ASP A 493 -10.28 19.10 -22.16
CA ASP A 493 -10.15 17.78 -21.54
C ASP A 493 -8.73 17.16 -21.62
N GLY A 494 -7.75 17.91 -22.13
CA GLY A 494 -6.36 17.48 -22.24
C GLY A 494 -6.15 16.32 -23.22
N GLU A 495 -7.11 16.00 -24.10
CA GLU A 495 -6.90 15.01 -25.16
C GLU A 495 -5.89 15.50 -26.21
N GLU A 496 -5.89 16.80 -26.51
CA GLU A 496 -4.93 17.43 -27.42
C GLU A 496 -3.51 17.43 -26.86
N ASP A 497 -3.37 17.47 -25.52
CA ASP A 497 -2.08 17.53 -24.83
C ASP A 497 -1.25 16.24 -24.99
N VAL A 498 -1.88 15.11 -25.32
CA VAL A 498 -1.18 13.85 -25.63
C VAL A 498 -0.31 13.97 -26.88
N ARG A 499 -0.70 14.85 -27.81
CA ARG A 499 -0.01 15.06 -29.10
C ARG A 499 1.09 16.11 -29.01
N LYS A 500 1.20 16.82 -27.88
CA LYS A 500 2.19 17.89 -27.72
C LYS A 500 3.59 17.31 -27.56
N GLU A 501 4.54 17.96 -28.21
CA GLU A 501 5.95 17.59 -28.12
C GLU A 501 6.50 18.00 -26.75
N VAL A 502 6.98 17.02 -25.99
CA VAL A 502 7.55 17.24 -24.66
C VAL A 502 9.03 17.60 -24.80
N ARG A 503 9.42 18.75 -24.23
CA ARG A 503 10.82 19.12 -24.01
C ARG A 503 11.34 18.41 -22.76
N TRP A 504 12.19 17.41 -22.96
CA TRP A 504 12.79 16.60 -21.90
C TRP A 504 14.00 17.30 -21.27
N LEU A 505 14.03 17.35 -19.94
CA LEU A 505 15.09 18.02 -19.15
C LEU A 505 16.07 17.04 -18.54
N GLY A 506 15.64 15.81 -18.24
CA GLY A 506 16.50 14.82 -17.62
C GLY A 506 15.89 13.43 -17.57
N ALA A 507 16.74 12.46 -17.23
CA ALA A 507 16.37 11.06 -17.07
C ALA A 507 16.97 10.50 -15.78
N VAL A 508 16.27 9.57 -15.14
CA VAL A 508 16.67 8.91 -13.89
C VAL A 508 16.54 7.40 -14.07
N PRO A 509 17.64 6.63 -13.99
CA PRO A 509 17.56 5.18 -14.04
C PRO A 509 16.67 4.62 -12.92
N CYS A 510 15.90 3.56 -13.21
CA CYS A 510 15.04 2.90 -12.23
C CYS A 510 15.81 2.52 -10.95
N ALA A 511 17.03 1.98 -11.10
CA ALA A 511 17.90 1.61 -9.99
C ALA A 511 18.24 2.79 -9.06
N VAL A 512 18.37 4.00 -9.60
CA VAL A 512 18.62 5.23 -8.82
C VAL A 512 17.35 5.69 -8.13
N LEU A 513 16.20 5.66 -8.82
CA LEU A 513 14.91 6.07 -8.27
C LEU A 513 14.42 5.12 -7.17
N THR A 514 14.85 3.85 -7.18
CA THR A 514 14.49 2.84 -6.18
C THR A 514 15.63 2.49 -5.23
N ARG A 515 16.54 3.44 -4.96
CA ARG A 515 17.61 3.25 -3.97
C ARG A 515 16.99 3.09 -2.58
N ASP A 516 17.58 2.20 -1.78
CA ASP A 516 17.10 2.00 -0.41
C ASP A 516 17.39 3.25 0.44
N PRO A 517 16.46 3.65 1.31
CA PRO A 517 16.64 4.80 2.18
C PRO A 517 17.71 4.52 3.24
N PRO A 518 18.40 5.56 3.75
CA PRO A 518 19.44 5.40 4.78
C PRO A 518 18.88 4.89 6.13
N VAL A 519 17.56 4.98 6.31
CA VAL A 519 16.83 4.51 7.48
C VAL A 519 15.46 3.99 7.07
N GLY A 520 14.95 2.99 7.78
CA GLY A 520 13.72 2.30 7.41
C GLY A 520 13.93 1.33 6.25
N LEU A 521 12.83 0.97 5.58
CA LEU A 521 12.83 0.04 4.43
C LEU A 521 11.79 0.50 3.38
N PRO A 522 12.03 0.29 2.08
CA PRO A 522 11.11 0.76 1.05
C PRO A 522 9.99 -0.27 0.80
N PHE A 523 9.01 -0.30 1.71
CA PHE A 523 7.90 -1.27 1.64
C PHE A 523 6.78 -0.92 0.67
N LEU A 524 6.83 0.27 0.07
CA LEU A 524 5.94 0.75 -1.00
C LEU A 524 6.59 0.55 -2.38
N GLY A 525 5.97 1.15 -3.40
CA GLY A 525 6.45 1.25 -4.78
C GLY A 525 6.56 2.71 -5.20
N VAL A 526 7.06 2.97 -6.41
CA VAL A 526 7.06 4.31 -7.00
C VAL A 526 5.62 4.80 -7.12
N MET A 527 5.39 6.04 -6.69
CA MET A 527 4.13 6.74 -6.85
C MET A 527 4.33 7.97 -7.73
N LEU A 528 3.35 8.27 -8.57
CA LEU A 528 3.30 9.47 -9.40
C LEU A 528 2.43 10.50 -8.70
N GLY A 529 2.77 11.78 -8.75
CA GLY A 529 1.97 12.73 -7.99
C GLY A 529 2.14 14.18 -8.35
N LEU A 530 1.22 14.98 -7.82
CA LEU A 530 1.15 16.42 -7.92
C LEU A 530 1.55 17.04 -6.58
N TYR A 531 2.24 18.17 -6.60
CA TYR A 531 2.67 18.85 -5.38
C TYR A 531 2.71 20.36 -5.50
N ALA A 532 2.69 21.03 -4.34
CA ALA A 532 3.01 22.44 -4.19
C ALA A 532 3.66 22.68 -2.81
N PHE A 533 4.67 23.53 -2.68
CA PHE A 533 5.25 23.91 -1.39
C PHE A 533 5.93 25.29 -1.43
N GLY A 534 6.20 25.85 -0.26
CA GLY A 534 7.14 26.95 -0.07
C GLY A 534 8.28 26.54 0.87
N GLU A 535 9.53 26.44 0.43
CA GLU A 535 10.68 25.89 1.20
C GLU A 535 10.87 26.55 2.59
N GLY A 536 10.22 26.02 3.63
CA GLY A 536 10.17 26.62 4.97
C GLY A 536 9.31 27.90 5.09
N MET A 537 8.65 28.30 4.01
CA MET A 537 7.91 29.56 3.87
C MET A 537 6.43 29.28 3.56
N PRO A 538 5.50 30.21 3.88
CA PRO A 538 4.14 30.10 3.37
C PRO A 538 4.14 30.18 1.84
N CYS A 539 3.34 29.35 1.18
CA CYS A 539 3.03 29.50 -0.25
C CYS A 539 1.88 30.50 -0.40
N LEU A 540 2.14 31.60 -1.10
CA LEU A 540 1.16 32.65 -1.40
C LEU A 540 0.42 32.36 -2.70
N ALA A 541 1.07 31.69 -3.64
CA ALA A 541 0.48 31.28 -4.91
C ALA A 541 -0.28 29.95 -4.77
N ASP A 542 -1.48 29.90 -5.34
CA ASP A 542 -2.23 28.67 -5.54
C ASP A 542 -1.71 27.94 -6.79
N ALA A 543 -1.64 26.61 -6.72
CA ALA A 543 -1.29 25.76 -7.86
C ALA A 543 -2.53 25.03 -8.37
N ASP A 544 -3.00 25.39 -9.57
CA ASP A 544 -4.20 24.82 -10.18
C ASP A 544 -3.82 23.78 -11.22
N PHE A 545 -4.20 22.52 -10.97
CA PHE A 545 -3.98 21.42 -11.89
C PHE A 545 -5.28 21.09 -12.64
N ALA A 546 -5.26 21.17 -13.97
CA ALA A 546 -6.47 20.93 -14.79
C ALA A 546 -6.82 19.45 -14.89
N TYR A 547 -5.82 18.56 -14.88
CA TYR A 547 -6.01 17.12 -14.90
C TYR A 547 -4.75 16.40 -14.42
N ALA A 548 -4.89 15.12 -14.10
CA ALA A 548 -3.79 14.16 -14.07
C ALA A 548 -4.17 12.95 -14.91
N ARG A 549 -3.25 12.46 -15.75
CA ARG A 549 -3.51 11.29 -16.60
C ARG A 549 -2.29 10.40 -16.75
N VAL A 550 -2.54 9.13 -17.05
CA VAL A 550 -1.57 8.12 -17.47
C VAL A 550 -2.01 7.62 -18.83
N ASP A 551 -1.14 7.78 -19.82
CA ASP A 551 -1.33 7.37 -21.22
C ASP A 551 -0.61 6.07 -21.55
#